data_AF-A0A1F3DFI9-F1
#
_entry.id   AF-A0A1F3DFI9-F1
#
_cell.length_a   1.000
_cell.length_b   1.000
_cell.length_c   1.000
_cell.angle_alpha   90.00
_cell.angle_beta   90.00
_cell.angle_gamma   90.00
#
_symmetry.space_group_name_H-M   'P 1'
#
loop_
_entity.id
_entity.type
_entity.pdbx_description
1 polymer ?
#
loop_
_entity_poly.entity_id
_entity_poly.type
_entity_poly.pdbx_seq_one_letter_code
_entity_poly.pdbx_strand_id
1 'polypeptide(L)'
;MRQVLLIFLVLLLYSSAEIYAQGNINNEKLHKIIRESGQAEVTVPYTTRNHVNYLSRNLSVYDLKEKLVYISLSPLTLEWFISQDLDYSIIENKGLKGLFSATSIDQAMEWDTYPTYTQYDSIMKYFSTQYPSLCRLDTIGLSINNRLVLALKISDNASLDEDEPEVFYSSTMHGDETGGFVLMLRFIDYLLKNYSAIPEIKKLVDNLEIWINPLANPDGTYRSGNTITSPVRVNASGADLNRRFPDPMDPSIVVPKENADMIKFMRKHRFVISANFHGGAEVINYPWDRWYSKYHADDSWFLDISRAYADTVHYYSGTGYMTDESNGVTRGAEWYIVYGGRQDFVTWELQGREVTIELDRIKLTPAAQLGLLWLYNRSSLIGYLGNALYGIHGIVRDSLTYDPVRAKVYISGHDKDSSQVYSDTLNGSFVRMLAPGTYSLIFSAEGYKTKVVTDIEVFNYHKTDMIVDLQADLTNIEIPLPGPPKIYPNPGGSIVNFMLPEALAGEISVVITSNSGTILREFNTTNTVGVPINIDVSRLAGGSYIILFRNISTGNKSQGRFIVVK
;
A
#
# COMPACT_ATOMS: atom_id res chain seq x y z
N MET A 1 -45.96 -59.10 -5.64
CA MET A 1 -45.42 -57.73 -5.76
C MET A 1 -46.11 -56.83 -4.73
N ARG A 2 -45.47 -56.55 -3.59
CA ARG A 2 -45.81 -55.54 -2.55
C ARG A 2 -45.32 -56.10 -1.21
N GLN A 3 -44.02 -56.00 -0.93
CA GLN A 3 -43.45 -56.07 0.43
C GLN A 3 -41.93 -55.88 0.42
N VAL A 4 -41.25 -56.02 -0.72
CA VAL A 4 -39.79 -55.82 -0.84
C VAL A 4 -39.41 -54.37 -1.17
N LEU A 5 -40.37 -53.49 -1.49
CA LEU A 5 -40.10 -52.10 -1.87
C LEU A 5 -40.02 -51.10 -0.70
N LEU A 6 -40.31 -51.53 0.54
CA LEU A 6 -40.38 -50.61 1.70
C LEU A 6 -39.07 -50.52 2.50
N ILE A 7 -38.14 -51.46 2.33
CA ILE A 7 -36.88 -51.50 3.10
C ILE A 7 -35.78 -50.64 2.45
N PHE A 8 -35.83 -50.44 1.13
CA PHE A 8 -34.88 -49.55 0.44
C PHE A 8 -35.17 -48.05 0.63
N LEU A 9 -36.38 -47.67 1.01
CA LEU A 9 -36.73 -46.25 1.26
C LEU A 9 -36.30 -45.77 2.66
N VAL A 10 -36.22 -46.68 3.64
CA VAL A 10 -35.83 -46.36 5.03
C VAL A 10 -34.31 -46.24 5.16
N LEU A 11 -33.53 -47.03 4.40
CA LEU A 11 -32.06 -46.94 4.38
C LEU A 11 -31.53 -45.64 3.73
N LEU A 12 -32.25 -45.09 2.73
CA LEU A 12 -31.92 -43.80 2.11
C LEU A 12 -32.23 -42.59 3.02
N LEU A 13 -33.25 -42.70 3.89
CA LEU A 13 -33.60 -41.66 4.87
C LEU A 13 -32.64 -41.64 6.07
N TYR A 14 -32.10 -42.79 6.48
CA TYR A 14 -31.09 -42.87 7.54
C TYR A 14 -29.73 -42.31 7.09
N SER A 15 -29.31 -42.56 5.84
CA SER A 15 -28.07 -41.98 5.31
C SER A 15 -28.12 -40.47 5.17
N SER A 16 -29.28 -39.89 4.79
CA SER A 16 -29.43 -38.43 4.76
C SER A 16 -29.48 -37.81 6.16
N ALA A 17 -30.14 -38.46 7.12
CA ALA A 17 -30.28 -37.92 8.48
C ALA A 17 -28.95 -37.90 9.25
N GLU A 18 -28.08 -38.90 9.07
CA GLU A 18 -26.75 -38.93 9.69
C GLU A 18 -25.82 -37.83 9.13
N ILE A 19 -25.89 -37.56 7.82
CA ILE A 19 -25.11 -36.48 7.18
C ILE A 19 -25.55 -35.10 7.70
N TYR A 20 -26.87 -34.83 7.79
CA TYR A 20 -27.38 -33.58 8.34
C TYR A 20 -27.08 -33.40 9.83
N ALA A 21 -27.11 -34.49 10.62
CA ALA A 21 -26.76 -34.44 12.04
C ALA A 21 -25.26 -34.13 12.26
N GLN A 22 -24.38 -34.72 11.45
CA GLN A 22 -22.94 -34.51 11.54
C GLN A 22 -22.52 -33.10 11.09
N GLY A 23 -23.15 -32.55 10.04
CA GLY A 23 -22.98 -31.15 9.62
C GLY A 23 -23.40 -30.15 10.70
N ASN A 24 -24.54 -30.38 11.36
CA ASN A 24 -25.02 -29.48 12.42
C ASN A 24 -24.11 -29.52 13.68
N ILE A 25 -23.60 -30.69 14.06
CA ILE A 25 -22.64 -30.85 15.16
C ILE A 25 -21.32 -30.13 14.87
N ASN A 26 -20.81 -30.22 13.63
CA ASN A 26 -19.58 -29.54 13.23
C ASN A 26 -19.75 -28.00 13.20
N ASN A 27 -20.91 -27.50 12.80
CA ASN A 27 -21.24 -26.07 12.83
C ASN A 27 -21.29 -25.54 14.27
N GLU A 28 -21.98 -26.24 15.18
CA GLU A 28 -21.99 -25.90 16.61
C GLU A 28 -20.58 -25.91 17.22
N LYS A 29 -19.74 -26.88 16.82
CA LYS A 29 -18.32 -26.94 17.22
C LYS A 29 -17.54 -25.73 16.71
N LEU A 30 -17.74 -25.28 15.48
CA LEU A 30 -17.11 -24.06 14.95
C LEU A 30 -17.51 -22.82 15.74
N HIS A 31 -18.81 -22.61 15.98
CA HIS A 31 -19.27 -21.48 16.81
C HIS A 31 -18.62 -21.50 18.19
N LYS A 32 -18.51 -22.68 18.81
CA LYS A 32 -17.85 -22.83 20.11
C LYS A 32 -16.36 -22.45 20.03
N ILE A 33 -15.62 -22.99 19.08
CA ILE A 33 -14.18 -22.69 18.91
C ILE A 33 -13.96 -21.20 18.67
N ILE A 34 -14.71 -20.57 17.76
CA ILE A 34 -14.53 -19.14 17.46
C ILE A 34 -14.90 -18.27 18.68
N ARG A 35 -15.94 -18.62 19.44
CA ARG A 35 -16.29 -17.90 20.66
C ARG A 35 -15.22 -17.99 21.75
N GLU A 36 -14.59 -19.15 21.91
CA GLU A 36 -13.57 -19.38 22.94
C GLU A 36 -12.18 -18.87 22.50
N SER A 37 -11.77 -19.22 21.29
CA SER A 37 -10.42 -19.01 20.75
C SER A 37 -10.29 -17.82 19.80
N GLY A 38 -11.40 -17.21 19.37
CA GLY A 38 -11.40 -16.03 18.48
C GLY A 38 -11.26 -16.35 16.99
N GLN A 39 -10.80 -17.55 16.64
CA GLN A 39 -10.75 -18.06 15.26
C GLN A 39 -10.84 -19.58 15.25
N ALA A 40 -11.08 -20.17 14.08
CA ALA A 40 -10.98 -21.61 13.83
C ALA A 40 -10.25 -21.86 12.51
N GLU A 41 -9.40 -22.87 12.46
CA GLU A 41 -8.74 -23.30 11.22
C GLU A 41 -9.48 -24.51 10.65
N VAL A 42 -9.75 -24.51 9.34
CA VAL A 42 -10.43 -25.60 8.64
C VAL A 42 -9.72 -25.94 7.33
N THR A 43 -9.91 -27.17 6.86
CA THR A 43 -9.58 -27.55 5.49
C THR A 43 -10.84 -27.84 4.68
N VAL A 44 -10.82 -27.45 3.40
CA VAL A 44 -11.88 -27.73 2.42
C VAL A 44 -11.25 -28.41 1.20
N PRO A 45 -11.74 -29.58 0.75
CA PRO A 45 -11.24 -30.21 -0.46
C PRO A 45 -11.58 -29.38 -1.71
N TYR A 46 -10.66 -29.33 -2.68
CA TYR A 46 -10.90 -28.69 -3.96
C TYR A 46 -10.45 -29.54 -5.14
N THR A 47 -11.15 -29.36 -6.27
CA THR A 47 -10.86 -30.05 -7.53
C THR A 47 -10.46 -29.10 -8.66
N THR A 48 -10.79 -27.82 -8.54
CA THR A 48 -10.52 -26.80 -9.56
C THR A 48 -10.02 -25.51 -8.92
N ARG A 49 -9.21 -24.75 -9.66
CA ARG A 49 -8.74 -23.43 -9.23
C ARG A 49 -9.87 -22.40 -9.12
N ASN A 50 -10.94 -22.57 -9.90
CA ASN A 50 -12.13 -21.72 -9.77
C ASN A 50 -12.80 -21.86 -8.40
N HIS A 51 -12.84 -23.07 -7.83
CA HIS A 51 -13.35 -23.27 -6.47
C HIS A 51 -12.45 -22.56 -5.44
N VAL A 52 -11.13 -22.70 -5.56
CA VAL A 52 -10.18 -21.97 -4.68
C VAL A 52 -10.40 -20.46 -4.79
N ASN A 53 -10.47 -19.92 -6.00
CA ASN A 53 -10.65 -18.49 -6.24
C ASN A 53 -11.98 -17.96 -5.66
N TYR A 54 -13.03 -18.77 -5.68
CA TYR A 54 -14.32 -18.44 -5.06
C TYR A 54 -14.19 -18.35 -3.53
N LEU A 55 -13.50 -19.30 -2.91
CA LEU A 55 -13.25 -19.30 -1.47
C LEU A 55 -12.34 -18.13 -1.05
N SER A 56 -11.21 -17.93 -1.74
CA SER A 56 -10.24 -16.85 -1.43
C SER A 56 -10.83 -15.45 -1.52
N ARG A 57 -11.91 -15.25 -2.28
CA ARG A 57 -12.58 -13.94 -2.36
C ARG A 57 -13.34 -13.59 -1.08
N ASN A 58 -13.84 -14.58 -0.36
CA ASN A 58 -14.73 -14.38 0.77
C ASN A 58 -14.08 -14.79 2.11
N LEU A 59 -13.04 -15.62 2.06
CA LEU A 59 -12.42 -16.25 3.21
C LEU A 59 -10.92 -15.96 3.26
N SER A 60 -10.38 -16.07 4.47
CA SER A 60 -8.95 -15.99 4.72
C SER A 60 -8.28 -17.34 4.40
N VAL A 61 -8.06 -17.60 3.11
CA VAL A 61 -7.21 -18.72 2.65
C VAL A 61 -5.76 -18.38 2.97
N TYR A 62 -5.02 -19.31 3.56
CA TYR A 62 -3.60 -19.11 3.91
C TYR A 62 -2.66 -20.16 3.31
N ASP A 63 -3.17 -21.27 2.76
CA ASP A 63 -2.32 -22.30 2.14
C ASP A 63 -3.13 -23.23 1.21
N LEU A 64 -2.43 -23.86 0.25
CA LEU A 64 -2.94 -24.94 -0.61
C LEU A 64 -1.99 -26.13 -0.59
N LYS A 65 -2.39 -27.25 0.04
CA LYS A 65 -1.58 -28.47 0.09
C LYS A 65 -2.47 -29.69 -0.09
N GLU A 66 -1.96 -30.69 -0.82
CA GLU A 66 -2.62 -32.01 -0.95
C GLU A 66 -4.10 -31.95 -1.41
N LYS A 67 -4.46 -31.02 -2.31
CA LYS A 67 -5.84 -30.76 -2.77
C LYS A 67 -6.80 -30.26 -1.67
N LEU A 68 -6.26 -29.68 -0.61
CA LEU A 68 -7.00 -28.99 0.45
C LEU A 68 -6.72 -27.49 0.41
N VAL A 69 -7.77 -26.71 0.63
CA VAL A 69 -7.70 -25.27 0.91
C VAL A 69 -7.67 -25.09 2.41
N TYR A 70 -6.63 -24.45 2.93
CA TYR A 70 -6.51 -24.15 4.35
C TYR A 70 -7.03 -22.76 4.62
N ILE A 71 -7.96 -22.65 5.56
CA ILE A 71 -8.76 -21.44 5.79
C ILE A 71 -8.78 -21.11 7.27
N SER A 72 -8.53 -19.84 7.58
CA SER A 72 -8.78 -19.26 8.90
C SER A 72 -10.16 -18.59 8.92
N LEU A 73 -11.03 -19.05 9.81
CA LEU A 73 -12.38 -18.51 10.01
C LEU A 73 -12.39 -17.58 11.21
N SER A 74 -13.00 -16.40 11.03
CA SER A 74 -13.22 -15.42 12.08
C SER A 74 -14.71 -15.29 12.38
N PRO A 75 -15.10 -14.57 13.46
CA PRO A 75 -16.50 -14.24 13.70
C PRO A 75 -17.18 -13.56 12.51
N LEU A 76 -16.42 -12.85 11.68
CA LEU A 76 -16.94 -12.12 10.51
C LEU A 76 -17.25 -13.04 9.32
N THR A 77 -16.50 -14.15 9.17
CA THR A 77 -16.62 -15.04 8.00
C THR A 77 -17.39 -16.32 8.28
N LEU A 78 -17.63 -16.64 9.55
CA LEU A 78 -18.25 -17.89 9.98
C LEU A 78 -19.63 -18.15 9.36
N GLU A 79 -20.56 -17.20 9.48
CA GLU A 79 -21.93 -17.41 9.00
C GLU A 79 -21.97 -17.59 7.48
N TRP A 80 -21.15 -16.82 6.76
CA TRP A 80 -21.02 -16.98 5.31
C TRP A 80 -20.48 -18.38 4.99
N PHE A 81 -19.42 -18.83 5.67
CA PHE A 81 -18.83 -20.15 5.48
C PHE A 81 -19.85 -21.28 5.70
N ILE A 82 -20.60 -21.24 6.81
CA ILE A 82 -21.63 -22.24 7.12
C ILE A 82 -22.74 -22.25 6.06
N SER A 83 -23.15 -21.07 5.57
CA SER A 83 -24.18 -20.96 4.54
C SER A 83 -23.77 -21.55 3.18
N GLN A 84 -22.48 -21.81 2.96
CA GLN A 84 -22.01 -22.43 1.72
C GLN A 84 -22.19 -23.96 1.70
N ASP A 85 -22.56 -24.59 2.82
CA ASP A 85 -22.77 -26.04 2.93
C ASP A 85 -21.59 -26.87 2.37
N LEU A 86 -20.36 -26.44 2.70
CA LEU A 86 -19.13 -27.07 2.22
C LEU A 86 -18.83 -28.35 3.01
N ASP A 87 -18.18 -29.31 2.35
CA ASP A 87 -17.47 -30.38 3.07
C ASP A 87 -16.17 -29.81 3.66
N TYR A 88 -15.96 -29.96 4.96
CA TYR A 88 -14.78 -29.42 5.64
C TYR A 88 -14.37 -30.23 6.86
N SER A 89 -13.10 -30.12 7.21
CA SER A 89 -12.54 -30.67 8.44
C SER A 89 -12.00 -29.57 9.34
N ILE A 90 -12.32 -29.62 10.62
CA ILE A 90 -11.75 -28.70 11.61
C ILE A 90 -10.33 -29.16 11.96
N ILE A 91 -9.36 -28.26 11.85
CA ILE A 91 -7.99 -28.52 12.28
C ILE A 91 -7.95 -28.33 13.80
N GLU A 92 -7.82 -29.44 14.54
CA GLU A 92 -7.73 -29.37 16.00
C GLU A 92 -6.37 -28.81 16.42
N ASN A 93 -6.35 -27.55 16.85
CA ASN A 93 -5.17 -26.92 17.46
C ASN A 93 -4.95 -27.46 18.88
N LYS A 94 -4.57 -28.75 18.99
CA LYS A 94 -4.19 -29.36 20.26
C LYS A 94 -2.88 -28.74 20.75
N GLY A 95 -2.97 -27.94 21.81
CA GLY A 95 -1.79 -27.59 22.60
C GLY A 95 -1.01 -26.34 22.17
N LEU A 96 -1.68 -25.34 21.57
CA LEU A 96 -1.15 -23.97 21.58
C LEU A 96 -1.09 -23.47 23.03
N LYS A 97 -0.04 -23.86 23.75
CA LYS A 97 0.39 -23.16 24.96
C LYS A 97 0.85 -21.79 24.46
N GLY A 98 0.30 -20.72 25.04
CA GLY A 98 0.74 -19.37 24.75
C GLY A 98 2.26 -19.24 24.76
N LEU A 99 2.79 -18.30 23.97
CA LEU A 99 4.22 -18.04 23.92
C LEU A 99 4.67 -17.49 25.28
N PHE A 100 5.82 -17.98 25.76
CA PHE A 100 6.42 -17.44 26.98
C PHE A 100 6.91 -16.00 26.69
N SER A 101 6.29 -15.03 27.35
CA SER A 101 6.74 -13.64 27.29
C SER A 101 7.93 -13.41 28.22
N ALA A 102 8.81 -12.50 27.83
CA ALA A 102 9.92 -12.02 28.62
C ALA A 102 9.45 -11.43 29.96
N THR A 103 10.23 -11.65 31.00
CA THR A 103 9.97 -11.14 32.35
C THR A 103 10.47 -9.71 32.55
N SER A 104 11.42 -9.25 31.74
CA SER A 104 11.99 -7.88 31.77
C SER A 104 12.27 -7.35 30.36
N ILE A 105 12.55 -6.05 30.24
CA ILE A 105 12.98 -5.44 28.98
C ILE A 105 14.33 -6.01 28.55
N ASP A 106 15.29 -6.14 29.48
CA ASP A 106 16.62 -6.68 29.18
C ASP A 106 16.54 -8.07 28.57
N GLN A 107 15.72 -8.96 29.16
CA GLN A 107 15.50 -10.29 28.61
C GLN A 107 14.81 -10.25 27.23
N ALA A 108 13.84 -9.37 27.03
CA ALA A 108 13.19 -9.23 25.73
C ALA A 108 14.19 -8.79 24.64
N MET A 109 15.20 -7.99 25.01
CA MET A 109 16.25 -7.50 24.12
C MET A 109 17.41 -8.49 23.90
N GLU A 110 17.35 -9.69 24.49
CA GLU A 110 18.20 -10.83 24.10
C GLU A 110 17.68 -11.50 22.81
N TRP A 111 16.46 -11.17 22.38
CA TRP A 111 15.81 -11.60 21.14
C TRP A 111 15.58 -13.11 21.02
N ASP A 112 15.52 -13.80 22.15
CA ASP A 112 15.22 -15.22 22.33
C ASP A 112 13.91 -15.46 23.09
N THR A 113 13.16 -14.38 23.37
CA THR A 113 11.84 -14.38 24.00
C THR A 113 10.93 -13.36 23.34
N TYR A 114 9.61 -13.50 23.54
CA TYR A 114 8.64 -12.53 23.06
C TYR A 114 8.42 -11.41 24.08
N PRO A 115 8.45 -10.13 23.70
CA PRO A 115 8.10 -9.07 24.64
C PRO A 115 6.62 -9.14 24.99
N THR A 116 6.26 -8.61 26.16
CA THR A 116 4.91 -8.11 26.43
C THR A 116 4.63 -6.85 25.61
N TYR A 117 3.37 -6.46 25.44
CA TYR A 117 3.03 -5.24 24.70
C TYR A 117 3.67 -3.98 25.34
N THR A 118 3.65 -3.88 26.67
CA THR A 118 4.30 -2.77 27.39
C THR A 118 5.82 -2.76 27.21
N GLN A 119 6.46 -3.93 27.21
CA GLN A 119 7.90 -4.02 26.94
C GLN A 119 8.20 -3.62 25.49
N TYR A 120 7.41 -4.05 24.52
CA TYR A 120 7.55 -3.64 23.12
C TYR A 120 7.49 -2.11 22.94
N ASP A 121 6.47 -1.46 23.51
CA ASP A 121 6.35 0.01 23.48
C ASP A 121 7.59 0.69 24.09
N SER A 122 8.08 0.15 25.22
CA SER A 122 9.27 0.67 25.90
C SER A 122 10.56 0.44 25.09
N ILE A 123 10.70 -0.70 24.39
CA ILE A 123 11.83 -1.01 23.52
C ILE A 123 11.87 -0.06 22.31
N MET A 124 10.73 0.18 21.67
CA MET A 124 10.65 1.11 20.53
C MET A 124 11.03 2.54 20.94
N LYS A 125 10.59 3.00 22.11
CA LYS A 125 11.00 4.29 22.70
C LYS A 125 12.49 4.30 23.07
N TYR A 126 13.00 3.19 23.59
CA TYR A 126 14.41 3.04 23.96
C TYR A 126 15.32 3.25 22.75
N PHE A 127 15.01 2.66 21.58
CA PHE A 127 15.83 2.86 20.37
C PHE A 127 15.99 4.34 20.01
N SER A 128 14.87 5.08 19.91
CA SER A 128 14.91 6.52 19.60
C SER A 128 15.60 7.35 20.69
N THR A 129 15.55 6.91 21.95
CA THR A 129 16.25 7.58 23.06
C THR A 129 17.77 7.34 23.01
N GLN A 130 18.21 6.12 22.69
CA GLN A 130 19.63 5.77 22.68
C GLN A 130 20.35 6.19 21.40
N TYR A 131 19.65 6.20 20.27
CA TYR A 131 20.21 6.52 18.96
C TYR A 131 19.47 7.71 18.32
N PRO A 132 19.40 8.87 18.98
CA PRO A 132 18.55 9.99 18.53
C PRO A 132 19.02 10.63 17.22
N SER A 133 20.29 10.45 16.83
CA SER A 133 20.80 10.90 15.53
C SER A 133 20.50 9.92 14.39
N LEU A 134 20.30 8.62 14.71
CA LEU A 134 20.15 7.57 13.71
C LEU A 134 18.72 7.06 13.56
N CYS A 135 17.82 7.38 14.49
CA CYS A 135 16.45 6.92 14.38
C CYS A 135 15.41 7.82 15.04
N ARG A 136 14.20 7.76 14.50
CA ARG A 136 13.01 8.47 14.99
C ARG A 136 11.84 7.51 15.10
N LEU A 137 11.21 7.49 16.27
CA LEU A 137 9.95 6.75 16.47
C LEU A 137 8.77 7.51 15.86
N ASP A 138 7.95 6.81 15.09
CA ASP A 138 6.69 7.31 14.53
C ASP A 138 5.54 6.34 14.86
N THR A 139 4.32 6.82 14.70
CA THR A 139 3.10 6.05 14.92
C THR A 139 2.27 6.07 13.65
N ILE A 140 2.14 4.90 13.01
CA ILE A 140 1.29 4.70 11.83
C ILE A 140 -0.16 5.03 12.20
N GLY A 141 -0.58 4.58 13.39
CA GLY A 141 -1.89 4.88 13.94
C GLY A 141 -2.22 4.09 15.19
N LEU A 142 -3.51 3.94 15.44
CA LEU A 142 -4.07 3.20 16.57
C LEU A 142 -4.91 2.05 16.06
N SER A 143 -4.68 0.86 16.63
CA SER A 143 -5.58 -0.27 16.52
C SER A 143 -6.95 0.01 17.17
N ILE A 144 -7.92 -0.85 16.91
CA ILE A 144 -9.29 -0.73 17.44
C ILE A 144 -9.32 -0.65 18.98
N ASN A 145 -8.48 -1.41 19.68
CA ASN A 145 -8.39 -1.36 21.14
C ASN A 145 -7.37 -0.32 21.65
N ASN A 146 -7.06 0.70 20.85
CA ASN A 146 -6.17 1.81 21.21
C ASN A 146 -4.72 1.42 21.50
N ARG A 147 -4.22 0.31 20.95
CA ARG A 147 -2.78 0.02 20.92
C ARG A 147 -2.11 0.74 19.76
N LEU A 148 -0.92 1.25 20.00
CA LEU A 148 -0.09 1.95 19.03
C LEU A 148 0.43 0.96 17.98
N VAL A 149 0.33 1.36 16.71
CA VAL A 149 1.01 0.71 15.60
C VAL A 149 2.26 1.53 15.29
N LEU A 150 3.41 1.09 15.80
CA LEU A 150 4.65 1.87 15.80
C LEU A 150 5.55 1.53 14.61
N ALA A 151 6.21 2.53 14.04
CA ALA A 151 7.26 2.36 13.05
C ALA A 151 8.51 3.14 13.49
N LEU A 152 9.70 2.60 13.23
CA LEU A 152 10.96 3.30 13.46
C LEU A 152 11.56 3.69 12.11
N LYS A 153 11.82 4.99 11.89
CA LYS A 153 12.67 5.49 10.82
C LYS A 153 14.13 5.37 11.26
N ILE A 154 15.00 4.85 10.41
CA ILE A 154 16.44 4.76 10.60
C ILE A 154 17.12 5.36 9.36
N SER A 155 17.90 6.43 9.54
CA SER A 155 18.82 7.01 8.54
C SER A 155 19.91 7.81 9.28
N ASP A 156 20.99 8.18 8.61
CA ASP A 156 22.04 9.00 9.21
C ASP A 156 21.58 10.43 9.56
N ASN A 157 20.50 10.94 8.92
CA ASN A 157 19.82 12.17 9.32
C ASN A 157 18.31 11.95 9.60
N ALA A 158 17.98 11.01 10.49
CA ALA A 158 16.60 10.57 10.82
C ALA A 158 15.59 11.67 11.22
N SER A 159 16.04 12.90 11.49
CA SER A 159 15.17 14.06 11.80
C SER A 159 14.65 14.79 10.55
N LEU A 160 15.30 14.61 9.41
CA LEU A 160 14.96 15.27 8.14
C LEU A 160 14.17 14.31 7.24
N ASP A 161 13.65 14.85 6.15
CA ASP A 161 13.10 14.11 5.02
C ASP A 161 14.09 14.35 3.87
N GLU A 162 14.88 13.34 3.54
CA GLU A 162 16.06 13.46 2.69
C GLU A 162 15.78 13.03 1.25
N ASP A 163 16.66 13.41 0.33
CA ASP A 163 16.61 12.89 -1.04
C ASP A 163 17.22 11.48 -1.11
N GLU A 164 16.65 10.56 -0.34
CA GLU A 164 17.05 9.16 -0.27
C GLU A 164 15.88 8.23 -0.55
N PRO A 165 16.12 7.06 -1.17
CA PRO A 165 15.07 6.08 -1.36
C PRO A 165 14.50 5.61 -0.01
N GLU A 166 13.20 5.78 0.19
CA GLU A 166 12.51 5.21 1.34
C GLU A 166 12.26 3.71 1.13
N VAL A 167 12.53 2.91 2.16
CA VAL A 167 12.28 1.46 2.16
C VAL A 167 11.47 1.05 3.38
N PHE A 168 10.64 0.00 3.27
CA PHE A 168 9.75 -0.37 4.36
C PHE A 168 9.67 -1.88 4.63
N TYR A 169 10.03 -2.26 5.85
CA TYR A 169 9.74 -3.58 6.39
C TYR A 169 8.62 -3.54 7.41
N SER A 170 7.72 -4.50 7.33
CA SER A 170 6.66 -4.64 8.33
C SER A 170 6.33 -6.10 8.58
N SER A 171 5.85 -6.42 9.78
CA SER A 171 5.52 -7.79 10.15
C SER A 171 4.22 -7.86 10.93
N THR A 172 3.70 -9.09 11.06
CA THR A 172 2.70 -9.43 12.07
C THR A 172 1.40 -8.65 11.82
N MET A 173 1.03 -8.50 10.54
CA MET A 173 -0.30 -8.01 10.16
C MET A 173 -1.37 -9.07 10.41
N HIS A 174 -0.97 -10.34 10.40
CA HIS A 174 -1.69 -11.40 11.07
C HIS A 174 -1.13 -11.57 12.48
N GLY A 175 -2.00 -11.46 13.49
CA GLY A 175 -1.55 -11.39 14.88
C GLY A 175 -0.99 -12.71 15.43
N ASP A 176 -1.30 -13.84 14.80
CA ASP A 176 -0.80 -15.17 15.16
C ASP A 176 0.45 -15.60 14.38
N GLU A 177 0.99 -14.73 13.51
CA GLU A 177 2.22 -14.96 12.72
C GLU A 177 3.39 -14.20 13.37
N THR A 178 3.97 -14.78 14.43
CA THR A 178 4.76 -14.03 15.42
C THR A 178 6.27 -14.01 15.14
N GLY A 179 6.80 -14.88 14.28
CA GLY A 179 8.24 -14.97 14.03
C GLY A 179 8.87 -13.65 13.57
N GLY A 180 8.22 -12.98 12.64
CA GLY A 180 8.69 -11.69 12.10
C GLY A 180 8.68 -10.54 13.13
N PHE A 181 7.86 -10.62 14.18
CA PHE A 181 7.80 -9.56 15.21
C PHE A 181 9.15 -9.36 15.91
N VAL A 182 9.73 -10.45 16.43
CA VAL A 182 11.03 -10.39 17.10
C VAL A 182 12.15 -10.24 16.08
N LEU A 183 12.02 -10.82 14.89
CA LEU A 183 13.00 -10.65 13.81
C LEU A 183 13.19 -9.17 13.44
N MET A 184 12.11 -8.41 13.31
CA MET A 184 12.16 -6.98 12.99
C MET A 184 12.74 -6.14 14.14
N LEU A 185 12.38 -6.45 15.39
CA LEU A 185 12.98 -5.77 16.56
C LEU A 185 14.50 -6.00 16.64
N ARG A 186 14.94 -7.24 16.40
CA ARG A 186 16.36 -7.59 16.34
C ARG A 186 17.07 -6.94 15.15
N PHE A 187 16.40 -6.81 14.01
CA PHE A 187 16.97 -6.14 12.85
C PHE A 187 17.19 -4.65 13.10
N ILE A 188 16.22 -3.96 13.74
CA ILE A 188 16.40 -2.58 14.22
C ILE A 188 17.64 -2.47 15.12
N ASP A 189 17.72 -3.31 16.16
CA ASP A 189 18.84 -3.32 17.10
C ASP A 189 20.18 -3.57 16.39
N TYR A 190 20.19 -4.47 15.42
CA TYR A 190 21.36 -4.81 14.62
C TYR A 190 21.84 -3.64 13.75
N LEU A 191 20.93 -2.96 13.04
CA LEU A 191 21.26 -1.79 12.22
C LEU A 191 21.89 -0.68 13.09
N LEU A 192 21.25 -0.36 14.22
CA LEU A 192 21.69 0.73 15.11
C LEU A 192 23.02 0.42 15.80
N LYS A 193 23.20 -0.78 16.36
CA LYS A 193 24.44 -1.16 17.05
C LYS A 193 25.64 -1.28 16.11
N ASN A 194 25.40 -1.65 14.85
CA ASN A 194 26.48 -1.94 13.89
C ASN A 194 26.71 -0.82 12.88
N TYR A 195 25.98 0.29 12.94
CA TYR A 195 26.13 1.44 12.04
C TYR A 195 27.59 1.86 11.83
N SER A 196 28.35 2.09 12.91
CA SER A 196 29.75 2.51 12.80
C SER A 196 30.75 1.36 12.61
N ALA A 197 30.31 0.11 12.73
CA ALA A 197 31.19 -1.06 12.80
C ALA A 197 31.19 -1.89 11.52
N ILE A 198 30.05 -1.99 10.82
CA ILE A 198 29.88 -2.83 9.63
C ILE A 198 29.67 -1.91 8.41
N PRO A 199 30.60 -1.85 7.44
CA PRO A 199 30.52 -0.95 6.29
C PRO A 199 29.25 -1.11 5.46
N GLU A 200 28.73 -2.33 5.34
CA GLU A 200 27.47 -2.59 4.62
C GLU A 200 26.26 -1.97 5.31
N ILE A 201 26.20 -2.03 6.65
CA ILE A 201 25.14 -1.41 7.45
C ILE A 201 25.26 0.11 7.37
N LYS A 202 26.48 0.64 7.49
CA LYS A 202 26.74 2.06 7.29
C LYS A 202 26.24 2.53 5.93
N LYS A 203 26.55 1.80 4.86
CA LYS A 203 26.12 2.11 3.51
C LYS A 203 24.59 2.16 3.39
N LEU A 204 23.87 1.21 3.98
CA LEU A 204 22.40 1.25 3.96
C LEU A 204 21.85 2.45 4.71
N VAL A 205 22.33 2.72 5.92
CA VAL A 205 21.80 3.81 6.77
C VAL A 205 22.19 5.21 6.25
N ASP A 206 23.33 5.35 5.57
CA ASP A 206 23.80 6.60 4.95
C ASP A 206 23.17 6.89 3.56
N ASN A 207 22.35 5.98 3.01
CA ASN A 207 21.83 6.13 1.64
C ASN A 207 20.36 5.70 1.49
N LEU A 208 19.67 5.38 2.59
CA LEU A 208 18.28 4.95 2.59
C LEU A 208 17.57 5.50 3.83
N GLU A 209 16.30 5.86 3.66
CA GLU A 209 15.39 6.01 4.78
C GLU A 209 14.72 4.66 5.08
N ILE A 210 15.22 3.96 6.09
CA ILE A 210 14.75 2.62 6.45
C ILE A 210 13.62 2.72 7.47
N TRP A 211 12.42 2.33 7.08
CA TRP A 211 11.26 2.24 7.95
C TRP A 211 10.98 0.80 8.36
N ILE A 212 10.78 0.56 9.66
CA ILE A 212 10.49 -0.78 10.20
C ILE A 212 9.28 -0.74 11.15
N ASN A 213 8.23 -1.50 10.83
CA ASN A 213 7.06 -1.75 11.67
C ASN A 213 7.00 -3.21 12.15
N PRO A 214 7.48 -3.54 13.36
CA PRO A 214 7.50 -4.93 13.84
C PRO A 214 6.12 -5.57 14.05
N LEU A 215 5.11 -4.76 14.34
CA LEU A 215 3.80 -5.23 14.81
C LEU A 215 2.67 -4.40 14.18
N ALA A 216 2.14 -4.87 13.05
CA ALA A 216 1.05 -4.21 12.35
C ALA A 216 -0.33 -4.48 12.98
N ASN A 217 -0.52 -5.65 13.61
CA ASN A 217 -1.77 -6.06 14.27
C ASN A 217 -1.56 -6.38 15.77
N PRO A 218 -1.36 -5.35 16.62
CA PRO A 218 -1.19 -5.56 18.05
C PRO A 218 -2.43 -6.15 18.72
N ASP A 219 -3.63 -5.94 18.16
CA ASP A 219 -4.87 -6.45 18.71
C ASP A 219 -5.07 -7.95 18.51
N GLY A 220 -4.74 -8.47 17.33
CA GLY A 220 -4.70 -9.90 17.09
C GLY A 220 -3.63 -10.58 17.94
N THR A 221 -2.44 -9.98 18.04
CA THR A 221 -1.28 -10.55 18.76
C THR A 221 -1.50 -10.59 20.27
N TYR A 222 -1.97 -9.48 20.86
CA TYR A 222 -2.19 -9.34 22.30
C TYR A 222 -3.67 -9.42 22.66
N ARG A 223 -4.44 -10.28 21.98
CA ARG A 223 -5.90 -10.40 22.16
C ARG A 223 -6.34 -10.50 23.62
N SER A 224 -5.58 -11.21 24.45
CA SER A 224 -5.94 -11.55 25.84
C SER A 224 -5.24 -10.71 26.90
N GLY A 225 -4.61 -9.59 26.54
CA GLY A 225 -4.04 -8.65 27.52
C GLY A 225 -2.65 -8.12 27.14
N ASN A 226 -1.66 -8.33 28.00
CA ASN A 226 -0.29 -7.82 27.81
C ASN A 226 0.69 -8.89 27.28
N THR A 227 0.30 -10.17 27.31
CA THR A 227 1.12 -11.32 26.92
C THR A 227 0.50 -12.04 25.72
N ILE A 228 1.33 -12.75 24.95
CA ILE A 228 0.91 -13.47 23.73
C ILE A 228 0.43 -14.87 24.11
N THR A 229 -0.78 -14.97 24.64
CA THR A 229 -1.34 -16.23 25.17
C THR A 229 -2.22 -16.97 24.18
N SER A 230 -3.09 -16.26 23.48
CA SER A 230 -4.00 -16.80 22.47
C SER A 230 -4.17 -15.80 21.32
N PRO A 231 -3.08 -15.52 20.58
CA PRO A 231 -3.12 -14.61 19.45
C PRO A 231 -4.05 -15.14 18.35
N VAL A 232 -4.55 -14.22 17.55
CA VAL A 232 -5.40 -14.52 16.39
C VAL A 232 -4.90 -13.78 15.15
N ARG A 233 -5.18 -14.35 13.98
CA ARG A 233 -4.86 -13.80 12.66
C ARG A 233 -5.46 -12.41 12.46
N VAL A 234 -6.75 -12.31 12.71
CA VAL A 234 -7.57 -11.12 12.39
C VAL A 234 -7.36 -9.97 13.37
N ASN A 235 -7.76 -8.75 12.99
CA ASN A 235 -7.82 -7.62 13.93
C ASN A 235 -9.00 -7.76 14.91
N ALA A 236 -9.18 -6.78 15.81
CA ALA A 236 -10.25 -6.82 16.80
C ALA A 236 -11.68 -6.86 16.21
N SER A 237 -11.88 -6.41 14.96
CA SER A 237 -13.17 -6.49 14.26
C SER A 237 -13.40 -7.82 13.54
N GLY A 238 -12.45 -8.76 13.61
CA GLY A 238 -12.52 -10.04 12.88
C GLY A 238 -12.13 -9.94 11.40
N ALA A 239 -11.54 -8.82 10.97
CA ALA A 239 -11.08 -8.62 9.59
C ALA A 239 -9.65 -9.14 9.41
N ASP A 240 -9.42 -9.88 8.32
CA ASP A 240 -8.07 -10.18 7.84
C ASP A 240 -7.48 -8.93 7.18
N LEU A 241 -6.41 -8.36 7.76
CA LEU A 241 -5.82 -7.11 7.27
C LEU A 241 -5.20 -7.25 5.87
N ASN A 242 -4.80 -8.46 5.44
CA ASN A 242 -4.23 -8.71 4.12
C ASN A 242 -5.30 -9.08 3.08
N ARG A 243 -6.56 -8.76 3.35
CA ARG A 243 -7.70 -8.88 2.40
C ARG A 243 -8.47 -7.56 2.27
N ARG A 244 -7.88 -6.45 2.72
CA ARG A 244 -8.56 -5.19 3.01
C ARG A 244 -7.84 -3.94 2.51
N PHE A 245 -6.84 -4.10 1.66
CA PHE A 245 -6.23 -3.01 0.89
C PHE A 245 -7.02 -2.73 -0.40
N PRO A 246 -6.90 -1.51 -0.97
CA PRO A 246 -7.47 -1.21 -2.28
C PRO A 246 -7.01 -2.21 -3.33
N ASP A 247 -7.97 -2.75 -4.09
CA ASP A 247 -7.71 -3.72 -5.14
C ASP A 247 -8.25 -3.16 -6.46
N PRO A 248 -7.44 -3.15 -7.55
CA PRO A 248 -7.89 -2.63 -8.84
C PRO A 248 -9.12 -3.34 -9.42
N MET A 249 -9.41 -4.56 -8.95
CA MET A 249 -10.52 -5.38 -9.41
C MET A 249 -11.65 -5.54 -8.40
N ASP A 250 -11.50 -5.03 -7.18
CA ASP A 250 -12.55 -5.05 -6.16
C ASP A 250 -12.69 -3.70 -5.44
N PRO A 251 -13.43 -2.74 -6.04
CA PRO A 251 -13.67 -1.45 -5.41
C PRO A 251 -14.62 -1.52 -4.21
N SER A 252 -15.17 -2.70 -3.89
CA SER A 252 -16.15 -2.89 -2.81
C SER A 252 -15.53 -3.22 -1.45
N ILE A 253 -14.19 -3.28 -1.39
CA ILE A 253 -13.46 -3.61 -0.17
C ILE A 253 -13.75 -2.57 0.93
N VAL A 254 -14.33 -3.05 2.03
CA VAL A 254 -14.49 -2.27 3.26
C VAL A 254 -13.16 -2.25 4.00
N VAL A 255 -12.58 -1.06 4.16
CA VAL A 255 -11.27 -0.86 4.78
C VAL A 255 -11.42 -0.71 6.31
N PRO A 256 -10.85 -1.61 7.15
CA PRO A 256 -10.86 -1.47 8.60
C PRO A 256 -9.85 -0.41 9.06
N LYS A 257 -9.91 -0.07 10.36
CA LYS A 257 -9.14 1.02 10.96
C LYS A 257 -7.63 0.91 10.71
N GLU A 258 -7.03 -0.26 10.98
CA GLU A 258 -5.58 -0.46 10.83
C GLU A 258 -5.14 -0.34 9.36
N ASN A 259 -5.92 -0.87 8.42
CA ASN A 259 -5.64 -0.68 6.99
C ASN A 259 -5.75 0.79 6.59
N ALA A 260 -6.76 1.53 7.07
CA ALA A 260 -6.93 2.94 6.73
C ALA A 260 -5.73 3.78 7.16
N ASP A 261 -5.21 3.54 8.36
CA ASP A 261 -4.01 4.19 8.87
C ASP A 261 -2.76 3.78 8.07
N MET A 262 -2.58 2.48 7.80
CA MET A 262 -1.46 1.97 7.00
C MET A 262 -1.48 2.53 5.57
N ILE A 263 -2.64 2.56 4.91
CA ILE A 263 -2.79 3.15 3.56
C ILE A 263 -2.43 4.63 3.59
N LYS A 264 -2.89 5.38 4.60
CA LYS A 264 -2.56 6.80 4.75
C LYS A 264 -1.05 6.99 4.94
N PHE A 265 -0.43 6.16 5.79
CA PHE A 265 1.01 6.17 6.01
C PHE A 265 1.76 5.88 4.70
N MET A 266 1.47 4.77 4.03
CA MET A 266 2.15 4.37 2.80
C MET A 266 1.89 5.32 1.62
N ARG A 267 0.77 6.04 1.55
CA ARG A 267 0.53 7.09 0.55
C ARG A 267 1.28 8.39 0.84
N LYS A 268 1.62 8.64 2.09
CA LYS A 268 2.43 9.79 2.50
C LYS A 268 3.90 9.57 2.15
N HIS A 269 4.36 8.33 2.29
CA HIS A 269 5.72 7.90 2.00
C HIS A 269 5.85 7.43 0.55
N ARG A 270 7.08 7.42 0.02
CA ARG A 270 7.37 6.92 -1.33
C ARG A 270 8.25 5.68 -1.27
N PHE A 271 7.75 4.62 -0.63
CA PHE A 271 8.50 3.38 -0.49
C PHE A 271 8.83 2.77 -1.86
N VAL A 272 10.11 2.80 -2.23
CA VAL A 272 10.56 2.26 -3.51
C VAL A 272 10.60 0.74 -3.47
N ILE A 273 11.01 0.17 -2.34
CA ILE A 273 10.99 -1.26 -2.06
C ILE A 273 10.48 -1.52 -0.65
N SER A 274 9.76 -2.61 -0.47
CA SER A 274 9.21 -3.01 0.81
C SER A 274 9.05 -4.53 0.91
N ALA A 275 8.89 -5.03 2.12
CA ALA A 275 8.48 -6.40 2.37
C ALA A 275 7.54 -6.49 3.57
N ASN A 276 6.52 -7.34 3.46
CA ASN A 276 5.66 -7.70 4.58
C ASN A 276 5.94 -9.16 5.00
N PHE A 277 6.21 -9.37 6.29
CA PHE A 277 6.64 -10.66 6.84
C PHE A 277 5.48 -11.41 7.48
N HIS A 278 5.39 -12.70 7.15
CA HIS A 278 4.31 -13.62 7.47
C HIS A 278 4.82 -14.94 8.03
N GLY A 279 3.90 -15.82 8.41
CA GLY A 279 4.18 -17.20 8.81
C GLY A 279 3.03 -18.15 8.45
N GLY A 280 3.34 -19.44 8.37
CA GLY A 280 2.48 -20.51 7.87
C GLY A 280 3.09 -21.28 6.70
N ALA A 281 4.11 -20.70 6.06
CA ALA A 281 4.93 -21.32 5.03
C ALA A 281 6.38 -20.84 5.14
N GLU A 282 7.26 -21.40 4.29
CA GLU A 282 8.63 -20.93 4.13
C GLU A 282 8.93 -20.64 2.64
N VAL A 283 8.54 -19.45 2.18
CA VAL A 283 8.61 -19.03 0.77
C VAL A 283 8.64 -17.50 0.64
N ILE A 284 9.33 -16.99 -0.39
CA ILE A 284 9.20 -15.59 -0.83
C ILE A 284 8.14 -15.55 -1.92
N ASN A 285 7.04 -14.88 -1.60
CA ASN A 285 5.91 -14.65 -2.48
C ASN A 285 6.05 -13.29 -3.14
N TYR A 286 5.99 -13.23 -4.48
CA TYR A 286 6.12 -11.97 -5.22
C TYR A 286 4.91 -11.69 -6.14
N PRO A 287 4.71 -10.42 -6.58
CA PRO A 287 3.54 -10.03 -7.35
C PRO A 287 3.39 -10.76 -8.70
N TRP A 288 2.17 -10.94 -9.18
CA TRP A 288 0.91 -10.52 -8.57
C TRP A 288 0.32 -11.61 -7.68
N ASP A 289 -0.27 -11.23 -6.54
CA ASP A 289 -1.12 -12.14 -5.77
C ASP A 289 -2.49 -12.33 -6.44
N ARG A 290 -3.00 -11.26 -7.07
CA ARG A 290 -4.37 -11.24 -7.59
C ARG A 290 -4.48 -11.81 -8.99
N TRP A 291 -3.55 -11.47 -9.89
CA TRP A 291 -3.67 -11.77 -11.31
C TRP A 291 -2.94 -13.05 -11.71
N TYR A 292 -3.67 -14.14 -11.86
CA TYR A 292 -3.08 -15.39 -12.36
C TYR A 292 -2.58 -15.29 -13.81
N SER A 293 -3.34 -14.64 -14.69
CA SER A 293 -3.05 -14.56 -16.13
C SER A 293 -2.14 -13.41 -16.54
N LYS A 294 -1.64 -12.62 -15.59
CA LYS A 294 -0.75 -11.48 -15.86
C LYS A 294 0.52 -11.62 -15.04
N TYR A 295 1.61 -11.23 -15.68
CA TYR A 295 2.91 -11.04 -15.05
C TYR A 295 3.13 -9.53 -14.87
N HIS A 296 3.81 -9.15 -13.80
CA HIS A 296 4.27 -7.76 -13.64
C HIS A 296 5.21 -7.38 -14.81
N ALA A 297 5.34 -6.09 -15.13
CA ALA A 297 6.27 -5.63 -16.16
C ALA A 297 7.73 -6.04 -15.84
N ASP A 298 8.09 -5.88 -14.56
CA ASP A 298 9.39 -6.24 -13.99
C ASP A 298 9.39 -7.64 -13.34
N ASP A 299 8.67 -8.62 -13.90
CA ASP A 299 8.53 -9.97 -13.33
C ASP A 299 9.87 -10.69 -13.11
N SER A 300 10.77 -10.61 -14.09
CA SER A 300 12.12 -11.21 -13.97
C SER A 300 12.92 -10.59 -12.84
N TRP A 301 12.81 -9.26 -12.64
CA TRP A 301 13.47 -8.57 -11.54
C TRP A 301 12.92 -9.01 -10.18
N PHE A 302 11.59 -9.14 -10.04
CA PHE A 302 10.97 -9.66 -8.83
C PHE A 302 11.42 -11.10 -8.52
N LEU A 303 11.47 -11.95 -9.53
CA LEU A 303 11.95 -13.32 -9.40
C LEU A 303 13.42 -13.35 -8.94
N ASP A 304 14.29 -12.56 -9.57
CA ASP A 304 15.72 -12.52 -9.28
C ASP A 304 16.00 -12.10 -7.83
N ILE A 305 15.36 -11.03 -7.33
CA ILE A 305 15.58 -10.59 -5.94
C ILE A 305 14.98 -11.56 -4.91
N SER A 306 13.84 -12.19 -5.25
CA SER A 306 13.20 -13.19 -4.39
C SER A 306 14.07 -14.45 -4.29
N ARG A 307 14.66 -14.84 -5.42
CA ARG A 307 15.60 -15.95 -5.50
C ARG A 307 16.89 -15.66 -4.75
N ALA A 308 17.44 -14.46 -4.89
CA ALA A 308 18.61 -14.04 -4.12
C ALA A 308 18.37 -14.08 -2.60
N TYR A 309 17.17 -13.70 -2.13
CA TYR A 309 16.78 -13.84 -0.72
C TYR A 309 16.80 -15.31 -0.30
N ALA A 310 16.10 -16.19 -1.04
CA ALA A 310 15.99 -17.62 -0.73
C ALA A 310 17.36 -18.32 -0.74
N ASP A 311 18.18 -18.06 -1.75
CA ASP A 311 19.50 -18.69 -1.90
C ASP A 311 20.46 -18.25 -0.78
N THR A 312 20.39 -16.98 -0.38
CA THR A 312 21.15 -16.47 0.77
C THR A 312 20.69 -17.14 2.06
N VAL A 313 19.38 -17.32 2.25
CA VAL A 313 18.85 -18.08 3.38
C VAL A 313 19.40 -19.52 3.36
N HIS A 314 19.31 -20.23 2.24
CA HIS A 314 19.80 -21.62 2.10
C HIS A 314 21.28 -21.75 2.41
N TYR A 315 22.09 -20.74 2.07
CA TYR A 315 23.50 -20.71 2.42
C TYR A 315 23.73 -20.71 3.93
N TYR A 316 22.95 -19.94 4.70
CA TYR A 316 23.10 -19.83 6.16
C TYR A 316 22.31 -20.90 6.95
N SER A 317 21.24 -21.46 6.38
CA SER A 317 20.40 -22.48 7.03
C SER A 317 20.73 -23.91 6.63
N GLY A 318 21.41 -24.12 5.51
CA GLY A 318 21.44 -25.41 4.82
C GLY A 318 20.13 -25.68 4.05
N THR A 319 19.98 -26.92 3.57
CA THR A 319 18.97 -27.31 2.55
C THR A 319 17.55 -27.57 3.07
N GLY A 320 17.23 -27.22 4.31
CA GLY A 320 15.96 -27.60 4.96
C GLY A 320 14.94 -26.47 5.19
N TYR A 321 15.38 -25.22 5.06
CA TYR A 321 14.59 -24.03 5.40
C TYR A 321 14.34 -23.18 4.15
N MET A 322 13.17 -22.54 4.04
CA MET A 322 12.78 -21.76 2.84
C MET A 322 12.67 -22.64 1.59
N THR A 323 12.02 -23.80 1.72
CA THR A 323 11.98 -24.84 0.67
C THR A 323 10.60 -25.09 0.08
N ASP A 324 9.56 -24.40 0.55
CA ASP A 324 8.20 -24.58 0.04
C ASP A 324 8.07 -24.06 -1.41
N GLU A 325 7.00 -24.46 -2.10
CA GLU A 325 6.74 -24.11 -3.52
C GLU A 325 7.92 -24.44 -4.46
N SER A 326 8.38 -23.49 -5.27
CA SER A 326 9.51 -23.68 -6.20
C SER A 326 10.84 -23.43 -5.49
N ASN A 327 11.12 -24.23 -4.46
CA ASN A 327 12.32 -24.15 -3.62
C ASN A 327 12.50 -22.76 -2.98
N GLY A 328 11.45 -22.24 -2.34
CA GLY A 328 11.49 -21.01 -1.56
C GLY A 328 11.06 -19.74 -2.28
N VAL A 329 10.57 -19.83 -3.52
CA VAL A 329 9.99 -18.66 -4.22
C VAL A 329 8.72 -19.07 -4.96
N THR A 330 7.74 -18.17 -4.98
CA THR A 330 6.50 -18.35 -5.75
C THR A 330 5.95 -17.01 -6.20
N ARG A 331 5.29 -16.99 -7.36
CA ARG A 331 4.41 -15.88 -7.73
C ARG A 331 3.08 -16.07 -7.02
N GLY A 332 2.56 -15.04 -6.36
CA GLY A 332 1.45 -15.27 -5.41
C GLY A 332 0.22 -15.93 -6.01
N ALA A 333 -0.25 -15.47 -7.17
CA ALA A 333 -1.39 -16.10 -7.82
C ALA A 333 -1.14 -17.55 -8.28
N GLU A 334 0.11 -17.99 -8.44
CA GLU A 334 0.46 -19.40 -8.74
C GLU A 334 0.25 -20.29 -7.54
N TRP A 335 0.60 -19.80 -6.34
CA TRP A 335 0.25 -20.45 -5.08
C TRP A 335 -1.27 -20.40 -4.89
N TYR A 336 -1.85 -19.24 -4.61
CA TYR A 336 -3.29 -19.01 -4.59
C TYR A 336 -3.62 -17.52 -4.75
N ILE A 337 -4.79 -17.22 -5.33
CA ILE A 337 -5.20 -15.83 -5.54
C ILE A 337 -5.54 -15.16 -4.22
N VAL A 338 -5.00 -13.96 -3.99
CA VAL A 338 -5.39 -13.05 -2.91
C VAL A 338 -6.09 -11.82 -3.49
N TYR A 339 -7.16 -11.37 -2.83
CA TYR A 339 -7.87 -10.14 -3.14
C TYR A 339 -7.60 -9.12 -2.03
N GLY A 340 -7.34 -7.86 -2.38
CA GLY A 340 -7.11 -6.80 -1.38
C GLY A 340 -5.85 -7.02 -0.54
N GLY A 341 -4.84 -7.69 -1.12
CA GLY A 341 -3.53 -7.88 -0.50
C GLY A 341 -2.71 -6.59 -0.51
N ARG A 342 -1.88 -6.39 0.51
CA ARG A 342 -1.01 -5.21 0.60
C ARG A 342 0.02 -5.16 -0.53
N GLN A 343 0.62 -6.30 -0.84
CA GLN A 343 1.67 -6.44 -1.85
C GLN A 343 1.23 -5.86 -3.21
N ASP A 344 0.03 -6.24 -3.66
CA ASP A 344 -0.53 -5.77 -4.92
C ASP A 344 -0.94 -4.28 -4.84
N PHE A 345 -1.43 -3.80 -3.69
CA PHE A 345 -1.71 -2.37 -3.47
C PHE A 345 -0.45 -1.51 -3.62
N VAL A 346 0.66 -1.91 -3.01
CA VAL A 346 1.95 -1.19 -3.13
C VAL A 346 2.41 -1.17 -4.59
N THR A 347 2.35 -2.34 -5.24
CA THR A 347 2.88 -2.51 -6.59
C THR A 347 2.04 -1.75 -7.62
N TRP A 348 0.71 -1.79 -7.51
CA TRP A 348 -0.19 -1.16 -8.47
C TRP A 348 -0.49 0.32 -8.16
N GLU A 349 -0.87 0.65 -6.93
CA GLU A 349 -1.34 1.99 -6.57
C GLU A 349 -0.17 2.95 -6.26
N LEU A 350 0.85 2.47 -5.55
CA LEU A 350 1.98 3.29 -5.10
C LEU A 350 3.18 3.21 -6.05
N GLN A 351 3.12 2.33 -7.05
CA GLN A 351 4.22 2.04 -7.98
C GLN A 351 5.52 1.57 -7.29
N GLY A 352 5.43 1.16 -6.02
CA GLY A 352 6.55 0.58 -5.28
C GLY A 352 6.82 -0.86 -5.69
N ARG A 353 7.77 -1.51 -5.01
CA ARG A 353 8.04 -2.94 -5.17
C ARG A 353 7.90 -3.62 -3.81
N GLU A 354 6.90 -4.47 -3.64
CA GLU A 354 6.71 -5.23 -2.40
C GLU A 354 6.73 -6.73 -2.67
N VAL A 355 7.31 -7.50 -1.75
CA VAL A 355 7.17 -8.95 -1.67
C VAL A 355 6.62 -9.35 -0.30
N THR A 356 5.98 -10.51 -0.24
CA THR A 356 5.56 -11.15 1.01
C THR A 356 6.58 -12.25 1.36
N ILE A 357 7.09 -12.25 2.58
CA ILE A 357 8.11 -13.21 3.04
C ILE A 357 7.51 -14.09 4.14
N GLU A 358 7.26 -15.35 3.80
CA GLU A 358 6.78 -16.38 4.73
C GLU A 358 7.99 -17.00 5.46
N LEU A 359 8.09 -16.74 6.76
CA LEU A 359 9.32 -16.98 7.53
C LEU A 359 9.40 -18.37 8.17
N ASP A 360 8.29 -19.04 8.40
CA ASP A 360 8.22 -20.24 9.24
C ASP A 360 6.92 -20.99 8.93
N ARG A 361 6.97 -22.32 8.77
CA ARG A 361 5.76 -23.16 8.62
C ARG A 361 4.87 -23.11 9.86
N ILE A 362 5.44 -22.80 11.02
CA ILE A 362 4.71 -22.60 12.27
C ILE A 362 4.38 -21.11 12.43
N LYS A 363 3.09 -20.76 12.37
CA LYS A 363 2.64 -19.36 12.56
C LYS A 363 3.16 -18.78 13.90
N LEU A 364 3.05 -19.56 14.97
CA LEU A 364 3.57 -19.23 16.30
C LEU A 364 4.96 -19.81 16.51
N THR A 365 5.97 -19.16 15.93
CA THR A 365 7.38 -19.57 16.07
C THR A 365 7.76 -19.75 17.55
N PRO A 366 8.24 -20.93 17.97
CA PRO A 366 8.71 -21.15 19.33
C PRO A 366 9.87 -20.21 19.69
N ALA A 367 9.88 -19.68 20.92
CA ALA A 367 10.94 -18.77 21.39
C ALA A 367 12.37 -19.32 21.18
N ALA A 368 12.56 -20.63 21.42
CA ALA A 368 13.83 -21.32 21.20
C ALA A 368 14.32 -21.32 19.74
N GLN A 369 13.46 -21.04 18.76
CA GLN A 369 13.81 -21.00 17.34
C GLN A 369 14.10 -19.58 16.83
N LEU A 370 13.80 -18.52 17.61
CA LEU A 370 14.01 -17.13 17.21
C LEU A 370 15.48 -16.82 16.87
N GLY A 371 16.42 -17.41 17.61
CA GLY A 371 17.85 -17.27 17.35
C GLY A 371 18.27 -17.85 15.99
N LEU A 372 17.71 -18.99 15.60
CA LEU A 372 17.95 -19.61 14.30
C LEU A 372 17.29 -18.81 13.18
N LEU A 373 16.05 -18.37 13.38
CA LEU A 373 15.32 -17.53 12.43
C LEU A 373 16.15 -16.29 12.05
N TRP A 374 16.75 -15.63 13.05
CA TRP A 374 17.67 -14.52 12.81
C TRP A 374 18.94 -14.94 12.05
N LEU A 375 19.60 -16.02 12.47
CA LEU A 375 20.84 -16.48 11.85
C LEU A 375 20.64 -16.75 10.35
N TYR A 376 19.51 -17.34 9.98
CA TYR A 376 19.19 -17.70 8.61
C TYR A 376 18.82 -16.48 7.76
N ASN A 377 18.08 -15.51 8.31
CA ASN A 377 17.51 -14.41 7.53
C ASN A 377 18.34 -13.13 7.51
N ARG A 378 19.23 -12.88 8.50
CA ARG A 378 19.87 -11.55 8.68
C ARG A 378 20.53 -11.01 7.41
N SER A 379 21.23 -11.87 6.65
CA SER A 379 21.97 -11.44 5.46
C SER A 379 21.01 -11.15 4.32
N SER A 380 19.93 -11.93 4.19
CA SER A 380 18.87 -11.69 3.21
C SER A 380 18.09 -10.41 3.50
N LEU A 381 17.84 -10.08 4.77
CA LEU A 381 17.21 -8.81 5.16
C LEU A 381 18.02 -7.59 4.68
N ILE A 382 19.34 -7.64 4.85
CA ILE A 382 20.28 -6.60 4.42
C ILE A 382 20.32 -6.53 2.89
N GLY A 383 20.54 -7.68 2.24
CA GLY A 383 20.66 -7.77 0.79
C GLY A 383 19.39 -7.32 0.06
N TYR A 384 18.21 -7.63 0.60
CA TYR A 384 16.94 -7.21 -0.01
C TYR A 384 16.77 -5.69 0.04
N LEU A 385 17.02 -5.03 1.18
CA LEU A 385 17.01 -3.55 1.24
C LEU A 385 18.05 -2.92 0.31
N GLY A 386 19.21 -3.55 0.17
CA GLY A 386 20.28 -3.11 -0.73
C GLY A 386 19.83 -2.94 -2.19
N ASN A 387 18.78 -3.65 -2.64
CA ASN A 387 18.25 -3.48 -4.00
C ASN A 387 17.72 -2.08 -4.29
N ALA A 388 17.33 -1.31 -3.27
CA ALA A 388 16.93 0.09 -3.43
C ALA A 388 18.07 0.99 -3.93
N LEU A 389 19.33 0.58 -3.75
CA LEU A 389 20.53 1.32 -4.17
C LEU A 389 20.95 1.01 -5.61
N TYR A 390 20.25 0.11 -6.31
CA TYR A 390 20.58 -0.32 -7.66
C TYR A 390 19.55 0.15 -8.68
N GLY A 391 19.85 -0.09 -9.96
CA GLY A 391 19.02 0.36 -11.08
C GLY A 391 19.27 1.82 -11.42
N ILE A 392 18.29 2.47 -12.03
CA ILE A 392 18.41 3.86 -12.46
C ILE A 392 17.98 4.77 -11.32
N HIS A 393 18.83 5.72 -10.98
CA HIS A 393 18.55 6.78 -10.02
C HIS A 393 18.70 8.09 -10.77
N GLY A 394 17.73 8.99 -10.65
CA GLY A 394 17.86 10.25 -11.36
C GLY A 394 17.02 11.38 -10.83
N ILE A 395 17.32 12.57 -11.34
CA ILE A 395 16.64 13.82 -11.00
C ILE A 395 16.01 14.38 -12.27
N VAL A 396 14.72 14.70 -12.21
CA VAL A 396 13.98 15.38 -13.28
C VAL A 396 13.72 16.83 -12.85
N ARG A 397 14.12 17.77 -13.70
CA ARG A 397 14.04 19.20 -13.39
C ARG A 397 13.72 20.04 -14.61
N ASP A 398 13.27 21.26 -14.37
CA ASP A 398 13.04 22.26 -15.40
C ASP A 398 14.38 22.67 -16.04
N SER A 399 14.43 22.69 -17.36
CA SER A 399 15.66 23.00 -18.11
C SER A 399 16.20 24.42 -17.93
N LEU A 400 15.38 25.35 -17.47
CA LEU A 400 15.74 26.76 -17.26
C LEU A 400 15.91 27.09 -15.78
N THR A 401 14.94 26.73 -14.93
CA THR A 401 14.98 27.09 -13.51
C THR A 401 15.75 26.08 -12.66
N TYR A 402 15.92 24.85 -13.16
CA TYR A 402 16.42 23.69 -12.42
C TYR A 402 15.56 23.28 -11.22
N ASP A 403 14.33 23.81 -11.13
CA ASP A 403 13.36 23.38 -10.14
C ASP A 403 12.92 21.94 -10.40
N PRO A 404 12.60 21.17 -9.36
CA PRO A 404 12.15 19.78 -9.49
C PRO A 404 10.84 19.69 -10.30
N VAL A 405 10.75 18.68 -11.16
CA VAL A 405 9.56 18.41 -11.97
C VAL A 405 9.04 17.01 -11.66
N ARG A 406 7.78 16.91 -11.22
CA ARG A 406 7.06 15.64 -11.11
C ARG A 406 6.71 15.12 -12.51
N ALA A 407 7.53 14.23 -13.02
CA ALA A 407 7.39 13.60 -14.32
C ALA A 407 7.08 12.10 -14.16
N LYS A 408 6.22 11.60 -15.03
CA LYS A 408 6.08 10.18 -15.28
C LYS A 408 7.31 9.68 -16.02
N VAL A 409 7.94 8.63 -15.49
CA VAL A 409 9.04 7.88 -16.09
C VAL A 409 8.50 6.56 -16.60
N TYR A 410 8.51 6.38 -17.93
CA TYR A 410 7.82 5.29 -18.61
C TYR A 410 8.68 4.62 -19.67
N ILE A 411 8.62 3.30 -19.79
CA ILE A 411 9.34 2.52 -20.79
C ILE A 411 8.35 1.92 -21.78
N SER A 412 8.37 2.42 -23.02
CA SER A 412 7.46 1.96 -24.08
C SER A 412 7.68 0.49 -24.43
N GLY A 413 6.60 -0.29 -24.48
CA GLY A 413 6.65 -1.72 -24.76
C GLY A 413 7.04 -2.59 -23.55
N HIS A 414 7.40 -1.98 -22.43
CA HIS A 414 7.73 -2.67 -21.17
C HIS A 414 6.66 -2.41 -20.11
N ASP A 415 6.45 -1.13 -19.78
CA ASP A 415 5.55 -0.76 -18.69
C ASP A 415 4.08 -1.06 -19.02
N LYS A 416 3.36 -1.63 -18.05
CA LYS A 416 1.96 -2.03 -18.12
C LYS A 416 1.39 -2.15 -16.72
N ASP A 417 0.06 -2.19 -16.59
CA ASP A 417 -0.62 -2.47 -15.32
C ASP A 417 -0.12 -1.60 -14.14
N SER A 418 0.14 -0.31 -14.40
CA SER A 418 0.65 0.68 -13.43
C SER A 418 2.13 0.52 -13.01
N SER A 419 2.96 -0.15 -13.81
CA SER A 419 4.37 -0.40 -13.43
C SER A 419 5.30 0.82 -13.54
N GLN A 420 4.89 1.92 -14.18
CA GLN A 420 5.69 3.16 -14.32
C GLN A 420 6.12 3.73 -12.96
N VAL A 421 7.07 4.67 -12.93
CA VAL A 421 7.39 5.45 -11.71
C VAL A 421 7.23 6.95 -11.96
N TYR A 422 7.24 7.75 -10.89
CA TYR A 422 7.16 9.20 -10.96
C TYR A 422 8.32 9.83 -10.18
N SER A 423 8.90 10.90 -10.71
CA SER A 423 9.82 11.73 -9.92
C SER A 423 9.11 12.46 -8.81
N ASP A 424 9.87 12.83 -7.79
CA ASP A 424 9.38 13.53 -6.62
C ASP A 424 9.07 15.00 -6.89
N THR A 425 8.10 15.54 -6.17
CA THR A 425 7.70 16.95 -6.31
C THR A 425 8.63 17.93 -5.63
N LEU A 426 9.36 17.49 -4.59
CA LEU A 426 10.17 18.34 -3.73
C LEU A 426 11.62 18.42 -4.20
N ASN A 427 12.17 17.33 -4.76
CA ASN A 427 13.56 17.27 -5.21
C ASN A 427 13.73 16.74 -6.64
N GLY A 428 12.66 16.23 -7.27
CA GLY A 428 12.71 15.72 -8.65
C GLY A 428 13.29 14.32 -8.75
N SER A 429 13.61 13.64 -7.65
CA SER A 429 14.28 12.35 -7.68
C SER A 429 13.34 11.19 -8.01
N PHE A 430 13.87 10.16 -8.66
CA PHE A 430 13.19 8.90 -8.89
C PHE A 430 14.17 7.74 -8.82
N VAL A 431 13.63 6.58 -8.45
CA VAL A 431 14.31 5.29 -8.51
C VAL A 431 13.54 4.39 -9.44
N ARG A 432 14.26 3.74 -10.36
CA ARG A 432 13.71 2.75 -11.28
C ARG A 432 14.56 1.48 -11.24
N MET A 433 14.10 0.51 -10.46
CA MET A 433 14.69 -0.82 -10.38
C MET A 433 14.25 -1.67 -11.57
N LEU A 434 15.22 -2.27 -12.27
CA LEU A 434 15.04 -3.02 -13.50
C LEU A 434 16.02 -4.19 -13.52
N ALA A 435 15.65 -5.26 -14.22
CA ALA A 435 16.61 -6.31 -14.58
C ALA A 435 17.71 -5.74 -15.50
N PRO A 436 18.92 -6.34 -15.58
CA PRO A 436 19.96 -5.88 -16.46
C PRO A 436 19.52 -5.83 -17.92
N GLY A 437 19.93 -4.77 -18.63
CA GLY A 437 19.56 -4.55 -20.01
C GLY A 437 19.75 -3.11 -20.45
N THR A 438 19.35 -2.83 -21.68
CA THR A 438 19.40 -1.49 -22.27
C THR A 438 17.98 -0.98 -22.45
N TYR A 439 17.68 0.19 -21.91
CA TYR A 439 16.34 0.76 -21.86
C TYR A 439 16.26 2.14 -22.52
N SER A 440 15.07 2.48 -23.01
CA SER A 440 14.72 3.84 -23.43
C SER A 440 13.61 4.38 -22.55
N LEU A 441 13.90 5.44 -21.80
CA LEU A 441 12.99 6.05 -20.84
C LEU A 441 12.31 7.28 -21.46
N ILE A 442 11.00 7.35 -21.31
CA ILE A 442 10.15 8.46 -21.71
C ILE A 442 9.77 9.24 -20.47
N PHE A 443 10.10 10.53 -20.45
CA PHE A 443 9.79 11.46 -19.38
C PHE A 443 8.70 12.42 -19.85
N SER A 444 7.59 12.47 -19.12
CA SER A 444 6.45 13.33 -19.44
C SER A 444 5.88 13.98 -18.18
N ALA A 445 5.58 15.28 -18.26
CA ALA A 445 4.95 16.05 -17.21
C ALA A 445 3.99 17.06 -17.83
N GLU A 446 2.92 17.40 -17.13
CA GLU A 446 1.98 18.44 -17.57
C GLU A 446 2.71 19.79 -17.71
N GLY A 447 2.49 20.50 -18.82
CA GLY A 447 3.18 21.75 -19.11
C GLY A 447 4.63 21.58 -19.60
N TYR A 448 5.10 20.36 -19.86
CA TYR A 448 6.44 20.07 -20.38
C TYR A 448 6.39 19.25 -21.67
N LYS A 449 7.37 19.49 -22.55
CA LYS A 449 7.58 18.65 -23.72
C LYS A 449 8.10 17.28 -23.26
N THR A 450 7.53 16.22 -23.82
CA THR A 450 8.00 14.86 -23.58
C THR A 450 9.43 14.69 -24.07
N LYS A 451 10.29 14.07 -23.27
CA LYS A 451 11.69 13.78 -23.60
C LYS A 451 11.93 12.28 -23.57
N VAL A 452 12.67 11.77 -24.55
CA VAL A 452 13.10 10.37 -24.60
C VAL A 452 14.61 10.33 -24.41
N VAL A 453 15.07 9.48 -23.50
CA VAL A 453 16.50 9.18 -23.30
C VAL A 453 16.70 7.71 -23.63
N THR A 454 17.52 7.42 -24.64
CA THR A 454 17.76 6.07 -25.15
C THR A 454 19.07 5.51 -24.61
N ASP A 455 19.29 4.21 -24.85
CA ASP A 455 20.57 3.53 -24.61
C ASP A 455 21.06 3.59 -23.15
N ILE A 456 20.13 3.56 -22.19
CA ILE A 456 20.44 3.52 -20.77
C ILE A 456 20.75 2.09 -20.37
N GLU A 457 22.02 1.84 -20.01
CA GLU A 457 22.47 0.53 -19.54
C GLU A 457 22.20 0.35 -18.04
N VAL A 458 21.60 -0.79 -17.70
CA VAL A 458 21.37 -1.25 -16.32
C VAL A 458 22.15 -2.54 -16.12
N PHE A 459 22.92 -2.60 -15.03
CA PHE A 459 23.72 -3.76 -14.65
C PHE A 459 23.29 -4.29 -13.27
N ASN A 460 23.51 -5.58 -13.03
CA ASN A 460 23.23 -6.20 -11.74
C ASN A 460 24.04 -5.54 -10.63
N TYR A 461 23.39 -5.15 -9.53
CA TYR A 461 24.03 -4.57 -8.34
C TYR A 461 24.79 -3.25 -8.59
N HIS A 462 24.45 -2.51 -9.65
CA HIS A 462 25.02 -1.20 -9.94
C HIS A 462 23.94 -0.12 -9.94
N LYS A 463 24.37 1.10 -9.60
CA LYS A 463 23.58 2.32 -9.71
C LYS A 463 23.93 3.02 -11.02
N THR A 464 22.92 3.37 -11.80
CA THR A 464 23.04 4.21 -13.00
C THR A 464 22.44 5.57 -12.68
N ASP A 465 23.29 6.57 -12.46
CA ASP A 465 22.86 7.95 -12.17
C ASP A 465 22.50 8.73 -13.45
N MET A 466 21.42 9.52 -13.42
CA MET A 466 21.07 10.41 -14.53
C MET A 466 20.39 11.71 -14.10
N ILE A 467 20.57 12.76 -14.92
CA ILE A 467 19.85 14.03 -14.77
C ILE A 467 19.05 14.29 -16.05
N VAL A 468 17.79 14.67 -15.88
CA VAL A 468 16.86 14.90 -16.99
C VAL A 468 16.28 16.30 -16.91
N ASP A 469 16.78 17.17 -17.79
CA ASP A 469 16.21 18.50 -17.99
C ASP A 469 15.02 18.44 -18.96
N LEU A 470 13.82 18.82 -18.49
CA LEU A 470 12.60 18.94 -19.28
C LEU A 470 12.36 20.40 -19.70
N GLN A 471 12.00 20.59 -20.97
CA GLN A 471 11.65 21.90 -21.50
C GLN A 471 10.17 22.18 -21.32
N ALA A 472 9.81 23.32 -20.72
CA ALA A 472 8.43 23.77 -20.64
C ALA A 472 7.79 23.82 -22.04
N ASP A 473 6.56 23.31 -22.15
CA ASP A 473 5.76 23.37 -23.35
C ASP A 473 4.94 24.66 -23.40
N LEU A 474 5.52 25.68 -24.02
CA LEU A 474 4.90 26.99 -24.18
C LEU A 474 3.83 27.03 -25.28
N THR A 475 3.52 25.91 -25.93
CA THR A 475 2.52 25.86 -27.01
C THR A 475 1.08 25.90 -26.50
N ASN A 476 0.87 25.60 -25.21
CA ASN A 476 -0.42 25.66 -24.52
C ASN A 476 -0.32 26.41 -23.18
N ILE A 477 0.31 27.60 -23.16
CA ILE A 477 0.20 28.48 -21.99
C ILE A 477 -1.29 28.86 -21.87
N GLU A 478 -2.01 28.25 -20.92
CA GLU A 478 -3.17 28.93 -20.34
C GLU A 478 -2.62 30.23 -19.73
N ILE A 479 -2.76 31.32 -20.48
CA ILE A 479 -2.46 32.66 -19.99
C ILE A 479 -3.25 32.79 -18.69
N PRO A 480 -2.61 33.10 -17.55
CA PRO A 480 -3.30 33.27 -16.28
C PRO A 480 -4.50 34.19 -16.52
N LEU A 481 -5.71 33.71 -16.19
CA LEU A 481 -6.93 34.47 -16.41
C LEU A 481 -6.72 35.88 -15.86
N PRO A 482 -6.91 36.94 -16.67
CA PRO A 482 -6.90 38.29 -16.15
C PRO A 482 -7.86 38.35 -14.96
N GLY A 483 -7.36 38.77 -13.79
CA GLY A 483 -8.11 38.80 -12.54
C GLY A 483 -9.50 39.48 -12.67
N PRO A 484 -10.40 39.35 -11.68
CA PRO A 484 -11.75 39.88 -11.81
C PRO A 484 -11.76 41.39 -12.09
N PRO A 485 -12.75 41.92 -12.84
CA PRO A 485 -12.83 43.34 -13.12
C PRO A 485 -13.12 44.11 -11.83
N LYS A 486 -12.62 45.34 -11.70
CA LYS A 486 -13.08 46.24 -10.62
C LYS A 486 -14.43 46.82 -11.03
N ILE A 487 -15.42 46.68 -10.15
CA ILE A 487 -16.82 47.04 -10.44
C ILE A 487 -17.27 48.13 -9.47
N TYR A 488 -17.76 49.25 -9.98
CA TYR A 488 -18.25 50.34 -9.13
C TYR A 488 -19.28 51.25 -9.84
N PRO A 489 -20.31 51.75 -9.12
CA PRO A 489 -20.72 51.28 -7.80
C PRO A 489 -21.26 49.85 -7.88
N ASN A 490 -21.04 49.07 -6.82
CA ASN A 490 -21.59 47.73 -6.66
C ASN A 490 -22.01 47.55 -5.19
N PRO A 491 -23.32 47.62 -4.85
CA PRO A 491 -24.47 47.64 -5.76
C PRO A 491 -24.59 48.92 -6.60
N GLY A 492 -25.12 48.80 -7.82
CA GLY A 492 -25.31 49.91 -8.76
C GLY A 492 -26.76 50.13 -9.16
N GLY A 493 -27.09 51.39 -9.49
CA GLY A 493 -28.42 51.80 -9.97
C GLY A 493 -28.55 51.64 -11.49
N SER A 494 -28.55 52.74 -12.24
CA SER A 494 -28.71 52.72 -13.70
C SER A 494 -27.43 52.43 -14.48
N ILE A 495 -26.25 52.80 -13.95
CA ILE A 495 -24.96 52.63 -14.63
C ILE A 495 -23.98 51.95 -13.68
N VAL A 496 -23.28 50.94 -14.18
CA VAL A 496 -22.19 50.26 -13.48
C VAL A 496 -20.93 50.36 -14.33
N ASN A 497 -19.81 50.72 -13.71
CA ASN A 497 -18.52 50.88 -14.37
C ASN A 497 -17.65 49.64 -14.11
N PHE A 498 -16.99 49.16 -15.15
CA PHE A 498 -16.12 47.99 -15.12
C PHE A 498 -14.72 48.38 -15.60
N MET A 499 -13.76 48.37 -14.69
CA MET A 499 -12.36 48.54 -15.02
C MET A 499 -11.73 47.15 -15.20
N LEU A 500 -11.39 46.84 -16.44
CA LEU A 500 -10.86 45.53 -16.83
C LEU A 500 -9.33 45.48 -16.68
N PRO A 501 -8.76 44.29 -16.42
CA PRO A 501 -7.31 44.10 -16.50
C PRO A 501 -6.74 44.47 -17.88
N GLU A 502 -5.48 44.90 -17.91
CA GLU A 502 -4.78 45.30 -19.14
C GLU A 502 -4.76 44.20 -20.21
N ALA A 503 -4.72 42.92 -19.80
CA ALA A 503 -4.75 41.77 -20.71
C ALA A 503 -6.06 41.62 -21.53
N LEU A 504 -7.09 42.43 -21.25
CA LEU A 504 -8.31 42.52 -22.05
C LEU A 504 -8.35 43.75 -22.98
N ALA A 505 -7.25 44.48 -23.17
CA ALA A 505 -7.22 45.65 -24.06
C ALA A 505 -7.60 45.31 -25.51
N GLY A 506 -8.37 46.19 -26.16
CA GLY A 506 -8.85 46.00 -27.54
C GLY A 506 -10.32 45.60 -27.61
N GLU A 507 -10.73 44.98 -28.72
CA GLU A 507 -12.13 44.57 -28.90
C GLU A 507 -12.50 43.40 -28.00
N ILE A 508 -13.63 43.55 -27.30
CA ILE A 508 -14.15 42.57 -26.37
C ILE A 508 -15.63 42.27 -26.65
N SER A 509 -16.05 41.04 -26.35
CA SER A 509 -17.43 40.63 -26.15
C SER A 509 -17.79 40.70 -24.67
N VAL A 510 -18.98 41.22 -24.38
CA VAL A 510 -19.53 41.37 -23.03
C VAL A 510 -20.83 40.59 -22.95
N VAL A 511 -20.94 39.69 -21.99
CA VAL A 511 -22.13 38.86 -21.75
C VAL A 511 -22.60 39.04 -20.32
N ILE A 512 -23.86 39.43 -20.11
CA ILE A 512 -24.51 39.51 -18.80
C ILE A 512 -25.49 38.36 -18.68
N THR A 513 -25.40 37.62 -17.58
CA THR A 513 -26.24 36.46 -17.29
C THR A 513 -26.92 36.58 -15.92
N SER A 514 -28.05 35.89 -15.75
CA SER A 514 -28.62 35.60 -14.43
C SER A 514 -27.73 34.64 -13.64
N ASN A 515 -27.97 34.48 -12.34
CA ASN A 515 -27.29 33.46 -11.53
C ASN A 515 -27.57 32.01 -11.99
N SER A 516 -28.63 31.79 -12.77
CA SER A 516 -28.95 30.50 -13.39
C SER A 516 -28.28 30.29 -14.76
N GLY A 517 -27.47 31.25 -15.22
CA GLY A 517 -26.74 31.16 -16.50
C GLY A 517 -27.53 31.62 -17.73
N THR A 518 -28.74 32.17 -17.58
CA THR A 518 -29.52 32.70 -18.70
C THR A 518 -28.90 34.01 -19.21
N ILE A 519 -28.59 34.09 -20.51
CA ILE A 519 -28.07 35.32 -21.14
C ILE A 519 -29.16 36.39 -21.20
N LEU A 520 -28.89 37.54 -20.58
CA LEU A 520 -29.80 38.69 -20.52
C LEU A 520 -29.41 39.78 -21.50
N ARG A 521 -28.10 39.91 -21.76
CA ARG A 521 -27.56 40.88 -22.71
C ARG A 521 -26.20 40.42 -23.21
N GLU A 522 -25.95 40.61 -24.49
CA GLU A 522 -24.66 40.38 -25.13
C GLU A 522 -24.37 41.51 -26.13
N PHE A 523 -23.14 42.01 -26.14
CA PHE A 523 -22.69 43.04 -27.08
C PHE A 523 -21.16 43.11 -27.15
N ASN A 524 -20.64 43.70 -28.23
CA ASN A 524 -19.21 43.97 -28.37
C ASN A 524 -18.90 45.45 -28.05
N THR A 525 -17.71 45.70 -27.52
CA THR A 525 -17.18 47.05 -27.27
C THR A 525 -15.66 47.03 -27.30
N THR A 526 -15.03 48.19 -27.16
CA THR A 526 -13.58 48.32 -27.04
C THR A 526 -13.19 48.63 -25.61
N ASN A 527 -12.25 47.87 -25.06
CA ASN A 527 -11.60 48.14 -23.78
C ASN A 527 -10.31 48.93 -24.00
N THR A 528 -10.27 50.15 -23.48
CA THR A 528 -9.05 50.95 -23.43
C THR A 528 -8.47 50.88 -22.03
N VAL A 529 -7.19 50.51 -21.92
CA VAL A 529 -6.49 50.32 -20.63
C VAL A 529 -6.66 51.56 -19.74
N GLY A 530 -7.08 51.35 -18.49
CA GLY A 530 -7.29 52.42 -17.51
C GLY A 530 -8.60 53.20 -17.68
N VAL A 531 -9.40 52.93 -18.72
CA VAL A 531 -10.70 53.57 -18.96
C VAL A 531 -11.81 52.58 -18.57
N PRO A 532 -12.74 52.95 -17.67
CA PRO A 532 -13.84 52.07 -17.31
C PRO A 532 -14.84 51.91 -18.47
N ILE A 533 -15.38 50.71 -18.59
CA ILE A 533 -16.52 50.43 -19.46
C ILE A 533 -17.79 50.71 -18.67
N ASN A 534 -18.59 51.66 -19.17
CA ASN A 534 -19.82 52.07 -18.54
C ASN A 534 -20.98 51.29 -19.16
N ILE A 535 -21.68 50.48 -18.36
CA ILE A 535 -22.80 49.67 -18.83
C ILE A 535 -24.08 50.17 -18.18
N ASP A 536 -25.04 50.57 -19.02
CA ASP A 536 -26.41 50.88 -18.60
C ASP A 536 -27.15 49.57 -18.26
N VAL A 537 -27.52 49.43 -16.99
CA VAL A 537 -28.22 48.27 -16.42
C VAL A 537 -29.64 48.62 -15.97
N SER A 538 -30.16 49.81 -16.30
CA SER A 538 -31.50 50.28 -15.93
C SER A 538 -32.63 49.32 -16.33
N ARG A 539 -32.43 48.58 -17.43
CA ARG A 539 -33.38 47.58 -17.95
C ARG A 539 -33.36 46.24 -17.20
N LEU A 540 -32.34 45.96 -16.38
CA LEU A 540 -32.29 44.75 -15.55
C LEU A 540 -33.19 44.92 -14.32
N ALA A 541 -33.78 43.83 -13.81
CA ALA A 541 -34.52 43.86 -12.55
C ALA A 541 -33.55 44.03 -11.36
N GLY A 542 -34.06 44.41 -10.18
CA GLY A 542 -33.24 44.37 -8.97
C GLY A 542 -32.79 42.93 -8.67
N GLY A 543 -31.49 42.70 -8.43
CA GLY A 543 -30.94 41.36 -8.28
C GLY A 543 -29.44 41.25 -8.50
N SER A 544 -28.91 40.03 -8.42
CA SER A 544 -27.49 39.71 -8.63
C SER A 544 -27.27 39.06 -10.00
N TYR A 545 -26.19 39.48 -10.67
CA TYR A 545 -25.87 39.09 -12.04
C TYR A 545 -24.39 38.74 -12.19
N ILE A 546 -24.09 37.88 -13.17
CA ILE A 546 -22.73 37.55 -13.59
C ILE A 546 -22.46 38.25 -14.91
N ILE A 547 -21.30 38.89 -15.02
CA ILE A 547 -20.82 39.49 -16.27
C ILE A 547 -19.51 38.83 -16.70
N LEU A 548 -19.42 38.52 -17.98
CA LEU A 548 -18.24 37.93 -18.61
C LEU A 548 -17.73 38.87 -19.69
N PHE A 549 -16.43 39.10 -19.69
CA PHE A 549 -15.69 39.83 -20.70
C PHE A 549 -14.76 38.87 -21.42
N ARG A 550 -14.74 38.90 -22.75
CA ARG A 550 -13.82 38.11 -23.56
C ARG A 550 -13.18 38.97 -24.63
N ASN A 551 -11.86 39.03 -24.67
CA ASN A 551 -11.16 39.68 -25.78
C ASN A 551 -11.31 38.82 -27.04
N ILE A 552 -11.72 39.47 -28.14
CA ILE A 552 -12.09 38.79 -29.39
C ILE A 552 -10.86 38.22 -30.10
N SER A 553 -9.72 38.92 -30.05
CA SER A 553 -8.49 38.50 -30.73
C SER A 553 -7.65 37.54 -29.89
N THR A 554 -7.48 37.82 -28.60
CA THR A 554 -6.60 37.02 -27.71
C THR A 554 -7.32 35.86 -27.04
N GLY A 555 -8.65 35.90 -26.97
CA GLY A 555 -9.45 34.89 -26.28
C GLY A 555 -9.44 35.00 -24.75
N ASN A 556 -8.65 35.93 -24.18
CA ASN A 556 -8.58 36.19 -22.73
C ASN A 556 -9.96 36.49 -22.16
N LYS A 557 -10.23 36.02 -20.94
CA LYS A 557 -11.51 36.17 -20.24
C LYS A 557 -11.34 36.79 -18.87
N SER A 558 -12.31 37.61 -18.46
CA SER A 558 -12.46 38.03 -17.06
C SER A 558 -13.93 37.99 -16.69
N GLN A 559 -14.23 37.62 -15.45
CA GLN A 559 -15.59 37.47 -14.96
C GLN A 559 -15.78 38.22 -13.64
N GLY A 560 -16.94 38.86 -13.49
CA GLY A 560 -17.33 39.57 -12.29
C GLY A 560 -18.77 39.27 -11.87
N ARG A 561 -19.10 39.63 -10.62
CA ARG A 561 -20.48 39.63 -10.10
C ARG A 561 -20.87 41.02 -9.65
N PHE A 562 -22.07 41.47 -10.03
CA PHE A 562 -22.59 42.78 -9.63
C PHE A 562 -24.06 42.71 -9.24
N ILE A 563 -24.47 43.66 -8.41
CA ILE A 563 -25.83 43.76 -7.86
C ILE A 563 -26.47 45.02 -8.43
N VAL A 564 -27.67 44.88 -8.98
CA VAL A 564 -28.53 46.00 -9.41
C VAL A 564 -29.53 46.30 -8.29
N VAL A 565 -29.56 47.54 -7.84
CA VAL A 565 -30.57 48.07 -6.91
C VAL A 565 -31.52 49.00 -7.66
N LYS A 566 -32.82 48.89 -7.39
CA LYS A 566 -33.86 49.73 -7.98
C LYS A 566 -34.62 50.50 -6.91
#